data_AF-A0A382ML05-F1
#
_entry.id   AF-A0A382ML05-F1
#
_cell.length_a   1.000
_cell.length_b   1.000
_cell.length_c   1.000
_cell.angle_alpha   90.00
_cell.angle_beta   90.00
_cell.angle_gamma   90.00
#
_symmetry.space_group_name_H-M   'P 1'
#
loop_
_entity.id
_entity.type
_entity.pdbx_description
1 polymer ?
#
loop_
_entity_poly.entity_id
_entity_poly.type
_entity_poly.pdbx_seq_one_letter_code
_entity_poly.pdbx_strand_id
1 'polypeptide(L)'
;MPGQINRNSELGEIVYSLATNKQYKNYVEIGTWNGQGSTVCFWDGLSARDDDWLFFSFESDISFYEQAKVFFGEKANAQFNLVYGRIINTEDMMPLDSPIVTAHYENHDHQGIYNRFFKYDVKAYQECDNKLKLLDGLNIDVLLLDGGEFSTFAEFEVLKSRTKIIILDDTKELKTKGVHEYLLNDPDWICKIESDDRNGFSIHEHKDKKHQ
;
A
#
# COMPACT_ATOMS: atom_id res chain seq x y z
N MET A 1 -9.65 14.98 6.74
CA MET A 1 -10.46 13.93 7.40
C MET A 1 -9.47 12.91 7.91
N PRO A 2 -9.53 12.49 9.19
CA PRO A 2 -8.61 11.47 9.70
C PRO A 2 -8.78 10.15 8.93
N GLY A 3 -7.68 9.42 8.73
CA GLY A 3 -7.69 8.12 8.08
C GLY A 3 -8.30 7.03 8.96
N GLN A 4 -8.80 5.97 8.33
CA GLN A 4 -9.41 4.82 9.02
C GLN A 4 -8.38 3.96 9.73
N ILE A 5 -7.20 3.75 9.12
CA ILE A 5 -6.03 3.18 9.77
C ILE A 5 -5.38 4.28 10.61
N ASN A 6 -5.43 4.15 11.93
CA ASN A 6 -4.80 5.09 12.86
C ASN A 6 -4.34 4.37 14.14
N ARG A 7 -3.69 5.08 15.06
CA ARG A 7 -3.17 4.53 16.34
C ARG A 7 -4.26 3.97 17.29
N ASN A 8 -5.55 4.11 16.98
CA ASN A 8 -6.62 3.44 17.73
C ASN A 8 -7.22 2.24 16.99
N SER A 9 -6.74 1.94 15.79
CA SER A 9 -7.15 0.78 14.99
C SER A 9 -6.17 -0.37 15.16
N GLU A 10 -6.65 -1.61 15.00
CA GLU A 10 -5.82 -2.81 15.12
C GLU A 10 -4.67 -2.79 14.10
N LEU A 11 -4.98 -2.52 12.82
CA LEU A 11 -3.97 -2.44 11.77
C LEU A 11 -2.95 -1.31 12.02
N GLY A 12 -3.40 -0.14 12.50
CA GLY A 12 -2.49 0.98 12.78
C GLY A 12 -1.53 0.71 13.94
N GLU A 13 -1.92 -0.12 14.91
CA GLU A 13 -1.01 -0.60 15.96
C GLU A 13 0.03 -1.59 15.44
N ILE A 14 -0.36 -2.45 14.50
CA ILE A 14 0.56 -3.38 13.84
C ILE A 14 1.58 -2.62 12.97
N VAL A 15 1.13 -1.65 12.17
CA VAL A 15 2.00 -0.81 11.32
C VAL A 15 3.05 -0.09 12.17
N TYR A 16 2.64 0.54 13.26
CA TYR A 16 3.57 1.17 14.20
C TYR A 16 4.54 0.18 14.85
N SER A 17 4.06 -1.00 15.25
CA SER A 17 4.91 -2.02 15.87
C SER A 17 6.00 -2.51 14.89
N LEU A 18 5.67 -2.63 13.61
CA LEU A 18 6.64 -2.94 12.55
C LEU A 18 7.58 -1.75 12.28
N ALA A 19 7.07 -0.53 12.30
CA ALA A 19 7.84 0.69 12.12
C ALA A 19 8.87 0.93 13.25
N THR A 20 8.53 0.59 14.50
CA THR A 20 9.43 0.73 15.66
C THR A 20 10.50 -0.37 15.74
N ASN A 21 10.30 -1.49 15.05
CA ASN A 21 11.25 -2.59 15.08
C ASN A 21 12.51 -2.28 14.24
N LYS A 22 13.65 -2.13 14.92
CA LYS A 22 14.95 -1.79 14.32
C LYS A 22 15.50 -2.83 13.33
N GLN A 23 14.94 -4.03 13.28
CA GLN A 23 15.29 -5.05 12.28
C GLN A 23 14.77 -4.71 10.88
N TYR A 24 13.80 -3.81 10.75
CA TYR A 24 13.27 -3.37 9.46
C TYR A 24 13.76 -1.96 9.16
N LYS A 25 14.20 -1.74 7.93
CA LYS A 25 14.92 -0.53 7.51
C LYS A 25 14.21 0.15 6.36
N ASN A 26 13.76 -0.62 5.38
CA ASN A 26 13.22 -0.08 4.14
C ASN A 26 11.72 -0.35 4.05
N TYR A 27 10.94 0.71 3.98
CA TYR A 27 9.48 0.68 4.04
C TYR A 27 8.91 1.30 2.78
N VAL A 28 7.90 0.64 2.22
CA VAL A 28 7.14 1.16 1.07
C VAL A 28 5.65 1.09 1.38
N GLU A 29 4.95 2.17 1.09
CA GLU A 29 3.50 2.28 1.16
C GLU A 29 2.97 2.66 -0.23
N ILE A 30 1.96 1.94 -0.70
CA ILE A 30 1.18 2.29 -1.88
C ILE A 30 -0.20 2.74 -1.39
N GLY A 31 -0.53 4.01 -1.63
CA GLY A 31 -1.76 4.64 -1.15
C GLY A 31 -1.53 5.55 0.06
N THR A 32 -0.90 6.72 -0.13
CA THR A 32 -0.75 7.72 0.95
C THR A 32 -2.09 8.36 1.35
N TRP A 33 -2.97 8.55 0.38
CA TRP A 33 -4.13 9.42 0.46
C TRP A 33 -3.74 10.81 0.99
N ASN A 34 -4.48 11.36 1.96
CA ASN A 34 -4.15 12.64 2.59
C ASN A 34 -3.08 12.52 3.70
N GLY A 35 -2.43 11.37 3.84
CA GLY A 35 -1.36 11.10 4.80
C GLY A 35 -1.80 10.95 6.26
N GLN A 36 -3.10 11.03 6.57
CA GLN A 36 -3.62 10.94 7.96
C GLN A 36 -4.05 9.51 8.35
N GLY A 37 -3.67 8.51 7.56
CA GLY A 37 -3.96 7.09 7.78
C GLY A 37 -2.74 6.30 8.26
N SER A 38 -2.46 5.17 7.60
CA SER A 38 -1.29 4.31 7.84
C SER A 38 0.04 5.06 7.76
N THR A 39 0.14 6.09 6.91
CA THR A 39 1.32 6.95 6.82
C THR A 39 1.69 7.58 8.17
N VAL A 40 0.71 7.99 8.99
CA VAL A 40 0.96 8.50 10.36
C VAL A 40 1.46 7.38 11.26
N CYS A 41 0.90 6.18 11.17
CA CYS A 41 1.34 5.03 11.96
C CYS A 41 2.80 4.68 11.67
N PHE A 42 3.23 4.76 10.40
CA PHE A 42 4.64 4.64 10.04
C PHE A 42 5.47 5.77 10.64
N TRP A 43 5.05 7.03 10.46
CA TRP A 43 5.78 8.18 11.01
C TRP A 43 5.96 8.07 12.53
N ASP A 44 4.91 7.76 13.27
CA ASP A 44 4.94 7.66 14.73
C ASP A 44 5.94 6.60 15.20
N GLY A 45 6.07 5.48 14.47
CA GLY A 45 7.03 4.43 14.81
C GLY A 45 8.46 4.74 14.36
N LEU A 46 8.63 5.26 13.14
CA LEU A 46 9.93 5.56 12.55
C LEU A 46 10.61 6.77 13.20
N SER A 47 9.84 7.83 13.51
CA SER A 47 10.39 9.06 14.11
C SER A 47 10.87 8.87 15.56
N ALA A 48 10.44 7.80 16.23
CA ALA A 48 10.91 7.43 17.57
C ALA A 48 12.26 6.68 17.55
N ARG A 49 12.78 6.34 16.36
CA ARG A 49 14.00 5.56 16.19
C ARG A 49 15.24 6.44 16.10
N ASP A 50 16.36 5.89 16.56
CA ASP A 50 17.70 6.52 16.57
C ASP A 50 18.66 5.87 15.55
N ASP A 51 18.14 4.98 14.71
CA ASP A 51 18.87 4.25 13.68
C ASP A 51 18.41 4.63 12.28
N ASP A 52 19.21 4.29 11.27
CA ASP A 52 18.85 4.54 9.87
C ASP A 52 17.65 3.69 9.44
N TRP A 53 16.76 4.30 8.67
CA TRP A 53 15.61 3.72 8.00
C TRP A 53 15.25 4.60 6.80
N LEU A 54 14.47 4.07 5.87
CA LEU A 54 14.01 4.77 4.68
C LEU A 54 12.55 4.41 4.41
N PHE A 55 11.72 5.41 4.19
CA PHE A 55 10.30 5.25 3.90
C PHE A 55 9.94 5.95 2.60
N PHE A 56 9.16 5.27 1.76
CA PHE A 56 8.50 5.84 0.59
C PHE A 56 7.00 5.57 0.66
N SER A 57 6.19 6.62 0.54
CA SER A 57 4.74 6.49 0.35
C SER A 57 4.34 7.11 -0.98
N PHE A 58 3.64 6.35 -1.81
CA PHE A 58 3.23 6.76 -3.15
C PHE A 58 1.76 7.14 -3.18
N GLU A 59 1.47 8.30 -3.79
CA GLU A 59 0.13 8.80 -4.07
C GLU A 59 0.05 9.29 -5.51
N SER A 60 -0.96 8.81 -6.23
CA SER A 60 -1.18 9.11 -7.64
C SER A 60 -2.09 10.32 -7.87
N ASP A 61 -2.92 10.67 -6.89
CA ASP A 61 -3.78 11.85 -6.92
C ASP A 61 -3.07 13.08 -6.34
N ILE A 62 -2.94 14.12 -7.15
CA ILE A 62 -2.21 15.34 -6.77
C ILE A 62 -2.86 16.07 -5.59
N SER A 63 -4.19 16.05 -5.48
CA SER A 63 -4.91 16.74 -4.42
C SER A 63 -4.68 16.05 -3.08
N PHE A 64 -4.66 14.72 -3.03
CA PHE A 64 -4.35 13.96 -1.84
C PHE A 64 -2.86 14.03 -1.48
N TYR A 65 -1.97 13.94 -2.47
CA TYR A 65 -0.55 14.15 -2.27
C TYR A 65 -0.24 15.53 -1.64
N GLU A 66 -0.81 16.61 -2.17
CA GLU A 66 -0.57 17.95 -1.63
C GLU A 66 -1.14 18.11 -0.22
N GLN A 67 -2.28 17.47 0.09
CA GLN A 67 -2.79 17.41 1.47
C GLN A 67 -1.83 16.68 2.41
N ALA A 68 -1.29 15.53 2.00
CA ALA A 68 -0.32 14.77 2.79
C ALA A 68 0.97 15.58 3.03
N LYS A 69 1.47 16.23 1.97
CA LYS A 69 2.65 17.09 2.04
C LYS A 69 2.45 18.29 2.97
N VAL A 70 1.28 18.94 2.93
CA VAL A 70 0.94 20.01 3.88
C VAL A 70 0.85 19.48 5.32
N PHE A 71 0.25 18.30 5.51
CA PHE A 71 0.10 17.69 6.83
C PHE A 71 1.45 17.33 7.48
N PHE A 72 2.36 16.73 6.72
CA PHE A 72 3.69 16.36 7.23
C PHE A 72 4.67 17.53 7.26
N GLY A 73 4.56 18.50 6.35
CA GLY A 73 5.45 19.66 6.29
C GLY A 73 6.91 19.25 6.23
N GLU A 74 7.74 19.81 7.11
CA GLU A 74 9.19 19.52 7.18
C GLU A 74 9.52 18.08 7.61
N LYS A 75 8.54 17.32 8.14
CA LYS A 75 8.72 15.89 8.44
C LYS A 75 8.90 15.07 7.16
N ALA A 76 8.27 15.49 6.06
CA ALA A 76 8.49 14.89 4.76
C ALA A 76 9.86 15.36 4.24
N ASN A 77 10.81 14.43 4.18
CA ASN A 77 12.20 14.71 3.84
C ASN A 77 12.81 13.51 3.08
N ALA A 78 14.13 13.53 2.85
CA ALA A 78 14.81 12.47 2.09
C ALA A 78 14.76 11.09 2.76
N GLN A 79 14.44 11.02 4.06
CA GLN A 79 14.29 9.79 4.82
C GLN A 79 12.83 9.32 4.86
N PHE A 80 11.88 10.25 5.01
CA PHE A 80 10.44 10.01 5.01
C PHE A 80 9.81 10.63 3.74
N ASN A 81 9.89 9.89 2.64
CA ASN A 81 9.59 10.39 1.30
C ASN A 81 8.11 10.23 0.99
N LEU A 82 7.41 11.35 0.82
CA LEU A 82 6.09 11.37 0.19
C LEU A 82 6.29 11.61 -1.31
N VAL A 83 5.79 10.69 -2.14
CA VAL A 83 6.04 10.66 -3.58
C VAL A 83 4.73 10.86 -4.34
N TYR A 84 4.66 11.94 -5.11
CA TYR A 84 3.64 12.08 -6.15
C TYR A 84 4.03 11.26 -7.37
N GLY A 85 3.32 10.16 -7.61
CA GLY A 85 3.63 9.26 -8.69
C GLY A 85 3.01 7.87 -8.55
N ARG A 86 3.17 7.10 -9.62
CA ARG A 86 2.77 5.70 -9.74
C ARG A 86 3.99 4.81 -9.90
N ILE A 87 3.84 3.50 -9.74
CA ILE A 87 4.94 2.54 -9.99
C ILE A 87 4.66 1.56 -11.14
N ILE A 88 3.40 1.45 -11.57
CA ILE A 88 3.00 0.69 -12.75
C ILE A 88 2.54 1.63 -13.86
N ASN A 89 2.32 1.12 -15.07
CA ASN A 89 1.65 1.84 -16.14
C ASN A 89 0.14 1.62 -16.15
N THR A 90 -0.58 2.53 -16.80
CA THR A 90 -2.05 2.46 -16.90
C THR A 90 -2.52 1.19 -17.58
N GLU A 91 -1.74 0.69 -18.54
CA GLU A 91 -1.94 -0.56 -19.26
C GLU A 91 -1.74 -1.82 -18.39
N ASP A 92 -1.08 -1.68 -17.24
CA ASP A 92 -0.90 -2.77 -16.28
C ASP A 92 -2.08 -2.87 -15.29
N MET A 93 -2.97 -1.88 -15.26
CA MET A 93 -4.17 -1.92 -14.41
C MET A 93 -5.15 -3.01 -14.86
N MET A 94 -5.88 -3.56 -13.92
CA MET A 94 -6.95 -4.52 -14.19
C MET A 94 -8.06 -3.84 -15.01
N PRO A 95 -8.41 -4.33 -16.20
CA PRO A 95 -9.43 -3.70 -17.01
C PRO A 95 -10.83 -3.99 -16.46
N LEU A 96 -11.74 -3.03 -16.64
CA LEU A 96 -13.12 -3.08 -16.13
C LEU A 96 -13.91 -4.31 -16.61
N ASP A 97 -13.61 -4.83 -17.79
CA ASP A 97 -14.26 -5.98 -18.40
C ASP A 97 -13.55 -7.31 -18.08
N SER A 98 -12.54 -7.30 -17.20
CA SER A 98 -11.91 -8.55 -16.77
C SER A 98 -12.92 -9.46 -16.06
N PRO A 99 -12.76 -10.79 -16.16
CA PRO A 99 -13.66 -11.73 -15.46
C PRO A 99 -13.66 -11.54 -13.94
N ILE A 100 -12.51 -11.18 -13.36
CA ILE A 100 -12.36 -10.95 -11.90
C ILE A 100 -13.19 -9.73 -11.48
N VAL A 101 -13.03 -8.61 -12.21
CA VAL A 101 -13.80 -7.39 -11.96
C VAL A 101 -15.30 -7.63 -12.14
N THR A 102 -15.68 -8.29 -13.23
CA THR A 102 -17.08 -8.60 -13.54
C THR A 102 -17.71 -9.46 -12.45
N ALA A 103 -17.03 -10.52 -12.01
CA ALA A 103 -17.49 -11.38 -10.94
C ALA A 103 -17.57 -10.64 -9.59
N HIS A 104 -16.63 -9.71 -9.31
CA HIS A 104 -16.72 -8.86 -8.12
C HIS A 104 -17.97 -7.98 -8.16
N TYR A 105 -18.29 -7.36 -9.30
CA TYR A 105 -19.47 -6.50 -9.45
C TYR A 105 -20.79 -7.25 -9.46
N GLU A 106 -20.88 -8.46 -9.99
CA GLU A 106 -22.13 -9.23 -9.93
C GLU A 106 -22.56 -9.49 -8.48
N ASN A 107 -21.58 -9.55 -7.56
CA ASN A 107 -21.81 -9.73 -6.13
C ASN A 107 -22.02 -8.42 -5.37
N HIS A 108 -21.79 -7.25 -5.99
CA HIS A 108 -21.90 -5.93 -5.36
C HIS A 108 -22.74 -5.00 -6.25
N ASP A 109 -23.91 -4.54 -5.79
CA ASP A 109 -24.89 -3.70 -6.52
C ASP A 109 -24.39 -2.27 -6.86
N HIS A 110 -23.24 -2.17 -7.55
CA HIS A 110 -22.40 -0.97 -7.55
C HIS A 110 -21.63 -0.72 -8.85
N GLN A 111 -22.03 -1.31 -10.00
CA GLN A 111 -21.34 -1.12 -11.29
C GLN A 111 -21.03 0.36 -11.63
N GLY A 112 -21.93 1.28 -11.27
CA GLY A 112 -21.75 2.71 -11.50
C GLY A 112 -20.66 3.37 -10.64
N ILE A 113 -20.40 2.87 -9.42
CA ILE A 113 -19.39 3.40 -8.51
C ILE A 113 -18.00 3.00 -8.97
N TYR A 114 -17.80 1.72 -9.28
CA TYR A 114 -16.49 1.23 -9.67
C TYR A 114 -16.03 1.73 -11.06
N ASN A 115 -16.96 1.99 -11.99
CA ASN A 115 -16.62 2.69 -13.23
C ASN A 115 -16.08 4.10 -12.95
N ARG A 116 -16.61 4.78 -11.91
CA ARG A 116 -16.07 6.08 -11.48
C ARG A 116 -14.70 5.93 -10.85
N PHE A 117 -14.48 4.93 -10.00
CA PHE A 117 -13.17 4.64 -9.42
C PHE A 117 -12.14 4.35 -10.50
N PHE A 118 -12.44 3.47 -11.46
CA PHE A 118 -11.53 3.19 -12.57
C PHE A 118 -11.17 4.43 -13.37
N LYS A 119 -12.16 5.26 -13.73
CA LYS A 119 -11.91 6.52 -14.45
C LYS A 119 -11.07 7.49 -13.64
N TYR A 120 -11.27 7.52 -12.32
CA TYR A 120 -10.50 8.35 -11.41
C TYR A 120 -9.04 7.87 -11.34
N ASP A 121 -8.82 6.59 -11.08
CA ASP A 121 -7.49 5.98 -10.99
C ASP A 121 -6.70 6.14 -12.30
N VAL A 122 -7.33 5.84 -13.43
CA VAL A 122 -6.71 6.03 -14.76
C VAL A 122 -6.32 7.50 -14.97
N LYS A 123 -7.18 8.44 -14.62
CA LYS A 123 -6.88 9.87 -14.75
C LYS A 123 -5.69 10.26 -13.85
N ALA A 124 -5.70 9.86 -12.58
CA ALA A 124 -4.61 10.14 -11.64
C ALA A 124 -3.28 9.58 -12.15
N TYR A 125 -3.27 8.35 -12.69
CA TYR A 125 -2.08 7.73 -13.26
C TYR A 125 -1.59 8.38 -14.56
N GLN A 126 -2.49 8.97 -15.35
CA GLN A 126 -2.12 9.74 -16.55
C GLN A 126 -1.51 11.10 -16.20
N GLU A 127 -1.84 11.67 -15.05
CA GLU A 127 -1.38 12.98 -14.61
C GLU A 127 -0.05 12.92 -13.83
N CYS A 128 0.36 11.73 -13.35
CA CYS A 128 1.60 11.54 -12.61
C CYS A 128 2.62 10.63 -13.33
N ASP A 129 3.90 10.84 -13.02
CA ASP A 129 4.99 10.04 -13.61
C ASP A 129 5.09 8.66 -12.98
N ASN A 130 5.62 7.71 -13.74
CA ASN A 130 6.13 6.47 -13.16
C ASN A 130 7.44 6.74 -12.38
N LYS A 131 7.42 6.45 -11.08
CA LYS A 131 8.50 6.66 -10.12
C LYS A 131 9.12 5.35 -9.60
N LEU A 132 8.86 4.21 -10.23
CA LEU A 132 9.41 2.90 -9.82
C LEU A 132 10.93 2.93 -9.64
N LYS A 133 11.65 3.71 -10.46
CA LYS A 133 13.11 3.86 -10.39
C LYS A 133 13.62 4.42 -9.06
N LEU A 134 12.79 5.13 -8.29
CA LEU A 134 13.16 5.57 -6.93
C LEU A 134 13.42 4.38 -6.01
N LEU A 135 12.87 3.22 -6.36
CA LEU A 135 12.99 1.99 -5.61
C LEU A 135 14.10 1.08 -6.18
N ASP A 136 14.85 1.44 -7.22
CA ASP A 136 15.84 0.53 -7.81
C ASP A 136 16.90 0.07 -6.79
N GLY A 137 17.14 -1.25 -6.73
CA GLY A 137 18.13 -1.86 -5.82
C GLY A 137 17.73 -1.95 -4.35
N LEU A 138 16.55 -1.45 -3.96
CA LEU A 138 16.10 -1.46 -2.56
C LEU A 138 15.40 -2.78 -2.20
N ASN A 139 15.90 -3.55 -1.22
CA ASN A 139 15.08 -4.63 -0.65
C ASN A 139 14.07 -4.02 0.32
N ILE A 140 12.81 -4.40 0.19
CA ILE A 140 11.69 -3.84 0.96
C ILE A 140 11.47 -4.77 2.16
N ASP A 141 11.68 -4.25 3.35
CA ASP A 141 11.42 -5.01 4.58
C ASP A 141 9.92 -5.10 4.86
N VAL A 142 9.21 -3.98 4.70
CA VAL A 142 7.77 -3.89 4.93
C VAL A 142 7.13 -3.12 3.78
N LEU A 143 6.19 -3.78 3.11
CA LEU A 143 5.32 -3.20 2.08
C LEU A 143 3.90 -3.13 2.61
N LEU A 144 3.28 -1.95 2.53
CA LEU A 144 1.84 -1.79 2.74
C LEU A 144 1.15 -1.52 1.40
N LEU A 145 0.10 -2.28 1.11
CA LEU A 145 -0.73 -2.14 -0.08
C LEU A 145 -2.14 -1.69 0.34
N ASP A 146 -2.44 -0.42 0.06
CA ASP A 146 -3.74 0.23 0.24
C ASP A 146 -4.01 1.19 -0.94
N GLY A 147 -3.66 0.73 -2.15
CA GLY A 147 -3.74 1.50 -3.38
C GLY A 147 -5.14 1.48 -4.03
N GLY A 148 -5.18 1.78 -5.32
CA GLY A 148 -6.42 1.77 -6.10
C GLY A 148 -6.99 0.37 -6.33
N GLU A 149 -8.31 0.30 -6.57
CA GLU A 149 -9.06 -0.95 -6.81
C GLU A 149 -8.50 -1.77 -7.99
N PHE A 150 -7.91 -1.09 -8.97
CA PHE A 150 -7.49 -1.70 -10.23
C PHE A 150 -5.96 -1.77 -10.41
N SER A 151 -5.19 -1.09 -9.57
CA SER A 151 -3.73 -1.01 -9.68
C SER A 151 -3.00 -1.95 -8.71
N THR A 152 -3.58 -2.16 -7.52
CA THR A 152 -2.87 -2.74 -6.37
C THR A 152 -2.28 -4.12 -6.64
N PHE A 153 -2.95 -4.97 -7.42
CA PHE A 153 -2.42 -6.29 -7.80
C PHE A 153 -1.16 -6.19 -8.69
N ALA A 154 -1.15 -5.28 -9.67
CA ALA A 154 0.03 -5.09 -10.52
C ALA A 154 1.19 -4.45 -9.74
N GLU A 155 0.89 -3.59 -8.78
CA GLU A 155 1.86 -3.00 -7.86
C GLU A 155 2.50 -4.06 -6.96
N PHE A 156 1.68 -4.99 -6.47
CA PHE A 156 2.17 -6.20 -5.78
C PHE A 156 3.12 -7.02 -6.67
N GLU A 157 2.74 -7.33 -7.92
CA GLU A 157 3.58 -8.14 -8.82
C GLU A 157 4.98 -7.53 -9.03
N VAL A 158 5.05 -6.20 -9.16
CA VAL A 158 6.32 -5.48 -9.33
C VAL A 158 7.19 -5.52 -8.07
N LEU A 159 6.59 -5.52 -6.87
CA LEU A 159 7.33 -5.37 -5.61
C LEU A 159 7.54 -6.68 -4.83
N LYS A 160 6.74 -7.73 -5.05
CA LYS A 160 6.74 -8.94 -4.21
C LYS A 160 8.08 -9.67 -4.15
N SER A 161 8.80 -9.72 -5.28
CA SER A 161 10.08 -10.46 -5.40
C SER A 161 11.19 -9.91 -4.50
N ARG A 162 11.06 -8.67 -4.06
CA ARG A 162 12.03 -7.92 -3.22
C ARG A 162 11.46 -7.51 -1.86
N THR A 163 10.27 -7.99 -1.52
CA THR A 163 9.58 -7.66 -0.27
C THR A 163 9.62 -8.80 0.73
N LYS A 164 9.88 -8.50 2.01
CA LYS A 164 9.87 -9.48 3.11
C LYS A 164 8.52 -9.59 3.82
N ILE A 165 7.94 -8.48 4.26
CA ILE A 165 6.62 -8.41 4.89
C ILE A 165 5.67 -7.65 3.98
N ILE A 166 4.48 -8.21 3.77
CA ILE A 166 3.38 -7.55 3.06
C ILE A 166 2.23 -7.36 4.02
N ILE A 167 1.74 -6.13 4.08
CA ILE A 167 0.53 -5.71 4.80
C ILE A 167 -0.52 -5.39 3.74
N LEU A 168 -1.69 -6.00 3.85
CA LEU A 168 -2.84 -5.75 2.97
C LEU A 168 -3.96 -5.11 3.79
N ASP A 169 -4.49 -3.96 3.35
CA ASP A 169 -5.78 -3.45 3.84
C ASP A 169 -6.92 -3.83 2.88
N ASP A 170 -8.13 -3.87 3.40
CA ASP A 170 -9.37 -4.25 2.71
C ASP A 170 -9.30 -5.58 1.93
N THR A 171 -8.86 -6.67 2.57
CA THR A 171 -8.70 -8.00 1.93
C THR A 171 -9.98 -8.60 1.34
N LYS A 172 -11.16 -8.02 1.62
CA LYS A 172 -12.44 -8.38 1.01
C LYS A 172 -12.76 -7.57 -0.25
N GLU A 173 -12.04 -6.49 -0.51
CA GLU A 173 -12.21 -5.60 -1.67
C GLU A 173 -11.30 -6.00 -2.84
N LEU A 174 -11.65 -5.53 -4.04
CA LEU A 174 -10.99 -5.94 -5.27
C LEU A 174 -9.48 -5.65 -5.25
N LYS A 175 -9.06 -4.48 -4.73
CA LYS A 175 -7.64 -4.07 -4.66
C LYS A 175 -6.71 -5.13 -4.09
N THR A 176 -7.08 -5.76 -2.97
CA THR A 176 -6.16 -6.65 -2.24
C THR A 176 -6.66 -8.08 -2.13
N LYS A 177 -7.93 -8.38 -2.45
CA LYS A 177 -8.45 -9.76 -2.44
C LYS A 177 -7.61 -10.71 -3.29
N GLY A 178 -7.27 -10.32 -4.52
CA GLY A 178 -6.44 -11.15 -5.40
C GLY A 178 -5.02 -11.37 -4.86
N VAL A 179 -4.46 -10.35 -4.18
CA VAL A 179 -3.14 -10.45 -3.53
C VAL A 179 -3.20 -11.37 -2.32
N HIS A 180 -4.25 -11.25 -1.51
CA HIS A 180 -4.48 -12.10 -0.33
C HIS A 180 -4.62 -13.57 -0.73
N GLU A 181 -5.46 -13.86 -1.74
CA GLU A 181 -5.62 -15.21 -2.28
C GLU A 181 -4.32 -15.78 -2.85
N TYR A 182 -3.53 -14.96 -3.56
CA TYR A 182 -2.20 -15.37 -4.04
C TYR A 182 -1.30 -15.78 -2.87
N LEU A 183 -1.18 -14.93 -1.84
CA LEU A 183 -0.26 -15.14 -0.72
C LEU A 183 -0.65 -16.35 0.15
N LEU A 184 -1.95 -16.63 0.30
CA LEU A 184 -2.42 -17.82 1.00
C LEU A 184 -2.08 -19.14 0.28
N ASN A 185 -1.96 -19.10 -1.05
CA ASN A 185 -1.67 -20.27 -1.87
C ASN A 185 -0.19 -20.44 -2.22
N ASP A 186 0.63 -19.40 -2.01
CA ASP A 186 2.07 -19.43 -2.27
C ASP A 186 2.81 -20.00 -1.05
N PRO A 187 3.50 -21.16 -1.19
CA PRO A 187 4.16 -21.80 -0.07
C PRO A 187 5.36 -21.01 0.47
N ASP A 188 5.85 -19.98 -0.21
CA ASP A 188 6.96 -19.16 0.27
C ASP A 188 6.51 -18.08 1.27
N TRP A 189 5.19 -17.87 1.40
CA TRP A 189 4.58 -16.91 2.31
C TRP A 189 3.88 -17.60 3.48
N ILE A 190 3.85 -16.91 4.62
CA ILE A 190 3.13 -17.33 5.81
C ILE A 190 2.20 -16.18 6.22
N CYS A 191 0.90 -16.43 6.27
CA CYS A 191 -0.05 -15.52 6.91
C CYS A 191 0.22 -15.51 8.43
N LYS A 192 0.65 -14.35 8.94
CA LYS A 192 0.98 -14.15 10.36
C LYS A 192 -0.22 -13.65 11.14
N ILE A 193 -1.01 -12.78 10.50
CA ILE A 193 -2.18 -12.14 11.06
C ILE A 193 -3.21 -12.03 9.95
N GLU A 194 -4.46 -12.34 10.29
CA GLU A 194 -5.64 -12.10 9.47
C GLU A 194 -6.74 -11.61 10.41
N SER A 195 -7.41 -10.52 10.04
CA SER A 195 -8.48 -9.93 10.83
C SER A 195 -9.63 -9.53 9.92
N ASP A 196 -10.85 -9.62 10.47
CA ASP A 196 -12.08 -9.19 9.82
C ASP A 196 -12.43 -7.72 10.09
N ASP A 197 -11.60 -6.97 10.83
CA ASP A 197 -11.81 -5.54 11.11
C ASP A 197 -11.96 -4.74 9.81
N ARG A 198 -12.96 -3.84 9.77
CA ARG A 198 -13.39 -3.11 8.55
C ARG A 198 -13.65 -4.07 7.37
N ASN A 199 -13.02 -3.87 6.21
CA ASN A 199 -13.12 -4.79 5.07
C ASN A 199 -12.03 -5.87 5.10
N GLY A 200 -11.48 -6.16 6.28
CA GLY A 200 -10.46 -7.15 6.53
C GLY A 200 -9.05 -6.65 6.23
N PHE A 201 -8.07 -7.20 6.94
CA PHE A 201 -6.65 -6.97 6.66
C PHE A 201 -5.84 -8.23 6.92
N SER A 202 -4.65 -8.33 6.31
CA SER A 202 -3.74 -9.44 6.57
C SER A 202 -2.28 -9.03 6.50
N ILE A 203 -1.43 -9.77 7.22
CA ILE A 203 0.02 -9.59 7.24
C ILE A 203 0.67 -10.91 6.90
N HIS A 204 1.51 -10.89 5.87
CA HIS A 204 2.21 -12.05 5.35
C HIS A 204 3.72 -11.84 5.43
N GLU A 205 4.44 -12.89 5.78
CA GLU A 205 5.90 -12.90 5.88
C GLU A 205 6.50 -13.96 4.97
N HIS A 206 7.49 -13.56 4.17
CA HIS A 206 8.24 -14.47 3.31
C HIS A 206 9.23 -15.32 4.13
N LYS A 207 9.25 -16.64 3.92
CA LYS A 207 10.04 -17.60 4.71
C LYS A 207 11.55 -17.37 4.67
N ASP A 208 12.09 -17.14 3.48
CA ASP A 208 13.55 -17.15 3.27
C ASP A 208 14.22 -15.77 3.20
N LYS A 209 13.45 -14.67 3.26
CA LYS A 209 14.04 -13.32 3.18
C LYS A 209 14.54 -12.87 4.55
N LYS A 210 15.85 -12.69 4.65
CA LYS A 210 16.51 -12.16 5.86
C LYS A 210 16.40 -10.64 5.91
N HIS A 211 16.44 -10.10 7.13
CA HIS A 211 16.58 -8.65 7.35
C HIS A 211 17.93 -8.19 6.81
N GLN A 212 17.98 -7.05 6.12
CA GLN A 212 19.24 -6.43 5.70
C GLN A 212 20.07 -5.96 6.90
#